data_AF-A0AAW3IPR0-F1
#
_entry.id   AF-A0AAW3IPR0-F1
#
_cell.length_a   1.000
_cell.length_b   1.000
_cell.length_c   1.000
_cell.angle_alpha   90.00
_cell.angle_beta   90.00
_cell.angle_gamma   90.00
#
_symmetry.space_group_name_H-M   'P 1'
#
loop_
_entity.id
_entity.type
_entity.pdbx_description
1 polymer ?
#
loop_
_entity_poly.entity_id
_entity_poly.type
_entity_poly.pdbx_seq_one_letter_code
_entity_poly.pdbx_strand_id
1 'polypeptide(L)'
;MRLQVGGLTKKNLLKLLSKKGVQLNAFAQQLFDDDKVECTDGIQSFFLTIKTPFDFGLYFGATLGEMIEAASTQNLSPCPLAVAPYLCLQEIDLAKGEYLTVVSSPLSNDKAYPRGLYLRDLDDGFWLRGFRCSDDCIFPPSKKFVFVSEIAKEC
;
A
#
# COMPACT_ATOMS: atom_id res chain seq x y z
N MET A 1 8.81 2.19 10.39
CA MET A 1 9.43 0.87 10.14
C MET A 1 10.36 0.96 8.94
N ARG A 2 11.43 0.18 8.87
CA ARG A 2 12.30 0.10 7.68
C ARG A 2 11.90 -1.11 6.85
N LEU A 3 11.75 -0.94 5.53
CA LEU A 3 11.40 -2.00 4.58
C LEU A 3 12.38 -1.99 3.40
N GLN A 4 12.86 -3.16 3.01
CA GLN A 4 13.61 -3.34 1.76
C GLN A 4 12.66 -3.79 0.65
N VAL A 5 12.71 -3.12 -0.50
CA VAL A 5 11.87 -3.38 -1.67
C VAL A 5 12.76 -3.52 -2.90
N GLY A 6 12.52 -4.53 -3.72
CA GLY A 6 13.33 -4.87 -4.89
C GLY A 6 14.15 -6.15 -4.70
N GLY A 7 14.95 -6.49 -5.72
CA GLY A 7 15.76 -7.72 -5.75
C GLY A 7 14.98 -8.99 -6.11
N LEU A 8 13.71 -8.86 -6.48
CA LEU A 8 12.87 -9.98 -6.93
C LEU A 8 12.18 -9.62 -8.23
N THR A 9 12.19 -10.57 -9.18
CA THR A 9 11.32 -10.50 -10.36
C THR A 9 9.86 -10.66 -9.94
N LYS A 10 8.92 -10.15 -10.77
CA LYS A 10 7.47 -10.32 -10.57
C LYS A 10 7.08 -11.76 -10.26
N LYS A 11 7.62 -12.72 -11.03
CA LYS A 11 7.36 -14.17 -10.84
C LYS A 11 7.82 -14.66 -9.47
N ASN A 12 9.01 -14.26 -9.02
CA ASN A 12 9.55 -14.68 -7.73
C ASN A 12 8.80 -14.03 -6.57
N LEU A 13 8.42 -12.76 -6.70
CA LEU A 13 7.61 -12.05 -5.71
C LEU A 13 6.24 -12.73 -5.52
N LEU A 14 5.51 -13.01 -6.61
CA LEU A 14 4.23 -13.72 -6.56
C LEU A 14 4.38 -15.13 -5.97
N LYS A 15 5.45 -15.85 -6.31
CA LYS A 15 5.74 -17.17 -5.72
C LYS A 15 5.97 -17.09 -4.21
N LEU A 16 6.68 -16.07 -3.72
CA LEU A 16 6.92 -15.87 -2.30
C LEU A 16 5.65 -15.50 -1.53
N LEU A 17 4.83 -14.61 -2.10
CA LEU A 17 3.51 -14.27 -1.55
C LEU A 17 2.63 -15.52 -1.40
N SER A 18 2.53 -16.32 -2.47
CA SER A 18 1.78 -17.58 -2.45
C SER A 18 2.33 -18.58 -1.42
N LYS A 19 3.67 -18.72 -1.31
CA LYS A 19 4.29 -19.58 -0.29
C LYS A 19 3.97 -19.14 1.14
N LYS A 20 3.80 -17.84 1.37
CA LYS A 20 3.32 -17.29 2.66
C LYS A 20 1.81 -17.38 2.86
N GLY A 21 1.07 -17.94 1.89
CA GLY A 21 -0.39 -18.00 1.96
C GLY A 21 -1.08 -16.66 1.72
N VAL A 22 -0.38 -15.66 1.17
CA VAL A 22 -0.97 -14.36 0.83
C VAL A 22 -1.87 -14.53 -0.39
N GLN A 23 -3.14 -14.15 -0.24
CA GLN A 23 -4.14 -14.22 -1.29
C GLN A 23 -4.26 -12.89 -2.04
N LEU A 24 -4.58 -12.95 -3.34
CA LEU A 24 -4.77 -11.79 -4.21
C LEU A 24 -6.22 -11.76 -4.71
N ASN A 25 -6.83 -10.58 -4.73
CA ASN A 25 -8.08 -10.40 -5.46
C ASN A 25 -7.81 -10.02 -6.93
N ALA A 26 -8.85 -10.04 -7.77
CA ALA A 26 -8.75 -9.70 -9.18
C ALA A 26 -8.10 -8.33 -9.45
N PHE A 27 -8.34 -7.33 -8.59
CA PHE A 27 -7.74 -6.01 -8.74
C PHE A 27 -6.25 -5.97 -8.38
N ALA A 28 -5.82 -6.73 -7.37
CA ALA A 28 -4.40 -6.87 -7.10
C ALA A 28 -3.69 -7.57 -8.25
N GLN A 29 -4.29 -8.67 -8.77
CA GLN A 29 -3.76 -9.38 -9.93
C GLN A 29 -3.66 -8.48 -11.16
N GLN A 30 -4.70 -7.69 -11.46
CA GLN A 30 -4.69 -6.70 -12.53
C GLN A 30 -3.50 -5.73 -12.41
N LEU A 31 -3.21 -5.22 -11.21
CA LEU A 31 -2.08 -4.31 -10.99
C LEU A 31 -0.70 -4.98 -11.21
N PHE A 32 -0.58 -6.29 -10.99
CA PHE A 32 0.62 -7.06 -11.36
C PHE A 32 0.70 -7.33 -12.86
N ASP A 33 -0.44 -7.60 -13.50
CA ASP A 33 -0.51 -7.92 -14.93
C ASP A 33 -0.23 -6.67 -15.78
N ASP A 34 -0.69 -5.50 -15.33
CA ASP A 34 -0.45 -4.19 -15.96
C ASP A 34 0.92 -3.57 -15.59
N ASP A 35 1.80 -4.34 -14.93
CA ASP A 35 3.14 -3.94 -14.51
C ASP A 35 3.19 -2.67 -13.62
N LYS A 36 2.11 -2.35 -12.90
CA LYS A 36 2.07 -1.23 -11.94
C LYS A 36 2.83 -1.53 -10.65
N VAL A 37 2.97 -2.81 -10.31
CA VAL A 37 3.85 -3.26 -9.24
C VAL A 37 5.26 -3.45 -9.81
N GLU A 38 6.01 -2.35 -9.89
CA GLU A 38 7.35 -2.33 -10.45
C GLU A 38 8.32 -3.20 -9.63
N CYS A 39 8.92 -4.18 -10.30
CA CYS A 39 9.87 -5.12 -9.71
C CYS A 39 11.26 -4.82 -10.30
N THR A 40 12.14 -4.23 -9.49
CA THR A 40 13.50 -3.85 -9.88
C THR A 40 14.54 -4.85 -9.34
N ASP A 41 15.66 -4.99 -10.05
CA ASP A 41 16.80 -5.79 -9.55
C ASP A 41 17.51 -5.12 -8.36
N GLY A 42 17.54 -3.78 -8.32
CA GLY A 42 18.07 -3.02 -7.19
C GLY A 42 17.17 -3.10 -5.96
N ILE A 43 17.77 -3.17 -4.77
CA ILE A 43 17.07 -3.16 -3.48
C ILE A 43 17.13 -1.75 -2.91
N GLN A 44 15.97 -1.14 -2.71
CA GLN A 44 15.84 0.17 -2.06
C GLN A 44 15.27 0.03 -0.65
N SER A 45 15.78 0.82 0.29
CA SER A 45 15.28 0.87 1.66
C SER A 45 14.35 2.06 1.85
N PHE A 46 13.13 1.79 2.33
CA PHE A 46 12.13 2.79 2.68
C PHE A 46 11.92 2.83 4.18
N PHE A 47 11.87 4.03 4.74
CA PHE A 47 11.29 4.26 6.06
C PHE A 47 9.82 4.60 5.90
N LEU A 48 8.97 3.75 6.46
CA LEU A 48 7.53 3.82 6.36
C LEU A 48 6.93 4.28 7.68
N THR A 49 5.90 5.11 7.59
CA THR A 49 5.08 5.53 8.72
C THR A 49 3.62 5.16 8.48
N ILE A 50 2.88 4.91 9.55
CA ILE A 50 1.45 4.65 9.50
C ILE A 50 0.74 5.87 10.07
N LYS A 51 -0.22 6.40 9.31
CA LYS A 51 -1.06 7.53 9.70
C LYS A 51 -2.52 7.22 9.43
N THR A 52 -3.38 7.81 10.22
CA THR A 52 -4.83 7.84 10.03
C THR A 52 -5.28 9.25 9.64
N PRO A 53 -6.48 9.44 9.07
CA PRO A 53 -7.01 10.79 8.88
C PRO A 53 -7.05 11.59 10.20
N PHE A 54 -7.35 10.91 11.32
CA PHE A 54 -7.33 11.54 12.65
C PHE A 54 -5.95 12.10 13.01
N ASP A 55 -4.85 11.41 12.68
CA ASP A 55 -3.48 11.88 12.92
C ASP A 55 -3.10 13.15 12.12
N PHE A 56 -3.86 13.43 11.05
CA PHE A 56 -3.74 14.66 10.25
C PHE A 56 -4.73 15.76 10.69
N GLY A 57 -5.53 15.53 11.74
CA GLY A 57 -6.59 16.45 12.17
C GLY A 57 -7.88 16.36 11.33
N LEU A 58 -8.00 15.33 10.48
CA LEU A 58 -9.19 15.08 9.64
C LEU A 58 -10.17 14.19 10.42
N TYR A 59 -10.82 14.79 11.42
CA TYR A 59 -11.61 14.09 12.44
C TYR A 59 -12.86 13.39 11.91
N PHE A 60 -13.35 13.78 10.73
CA PHE A 60 -14.55 13.21 10.10
C PHE A 60 -14.21 12.20 8.99
N GLY A 61 -12.94 11.84 8.86
CA GLY A 61 -12.43 11.09 7.73
C GLY A 61 -11.90 12.00 6.63
N ALA A 62 -11.41 11.37 5.57
CA ALA A 62 -10.78 12.06 4.45
C ALA A 62 -10.84 11.23 3.17
N THR A 63 -10.86 11.91 2.04
CA THR A 63 -10.60 11.32 0.73
C THR A 63 -9.13 10.93 0.58
N LEU A 64 -8.82 10.10 -0.43
CA LEU A 64 -7.42 9.76 -0.72
C LEU A 64 -6.60 11.01 -1.10
N GLY A 65 -7.21 11.96 -1.81
CA GLY A 65 -6.59 13.23 -2.18
C GLY A 65 -6.22 14.07 -0.95
N GLU A 66 -7.17 14.31 -0.05
CA GLU A 66 -6.93 15.05 1.20
C GLU A 66 -5.86 14.38 2.06
N MET A 67 -5.81 13.05 2.10
CA MET A 67 -4.76 12.31 2.80
C MET A 67 -3.37 12.55 2.19
N ILE A 68 -3.25 12.57 0.86
CA ILE A 68 -1.99 12.85 0.16
C ILE A 68 -1.56 14.31 0.39
N GLU A 69 -2.50 15.25 0.32
CA GLU A 69 -2.24 16.66 0.58
C GLU A 69 -1.77 16.88 2.02
N ALA A 70 -2.48 16.35 3.01
CA ALA A 70 -2.10 16.45 4.42
C ALA A 70 -0.72 15.81 4.69
N ALA A 71 -0.45 14.65 4.09
CA ALA A 71 0.84 13.97 4.21
C ALA A 71 1.99 14.84 3.67
N SER A 72 1.79 15.53 2.54
CA SER A 72 2.80 16.41 1.95
C SER A 72 3.22 17.54 2.87
N THR A 73 2.29 18.09 3.67
CA THR A 73 2.59 19.14 4.66
C THR A 73 3.50 18.67 5.79
N GLN A 74 3.61 17.36 6.00
CA GLN A 74 4.46 16.71 7.01
C GLN A 74 5.70 16.03 6.40
N ASN A 75 6.07 16.37 5.15
CA ASN A 75 7.16 15.73 4.40
C ASN A 75 6.98 14.21 4.22
N LEU A 76 5.74 13.74 4.23
CA LEU A 76 5.41 12.35 3.92
C LEU A 76 5.00 12.27 2.45
N SER A 77 5.41 11.19 1.78
CA SER A 77 5.10 10.97 0.37
C SER A 77 4.35 9.65 0.13
N PRO A 78 3.61 9.54 -0.98
CA PRO A 78 3.08 8.26 -1.43
C PRO A 78 4.17 7.22 -1.62
N CYS A 79 3.83 5.97 -1.37
CA CYS A 79 4.68 4.80 -1.59
C CYS A 79 4.67 4.35 -3.05
N PRO A 80 5.78 3.79 -3.54
CA PRO A 80 5.75 2.88 -4.69
C PRO A 80 4.79 1.73 -4.40
N LEU A 81 4.05 1.29 -5.41
CA LEU A 81 3.04 0.24 -5.24
C LEU A 81 3.65 -1.10 -4.78
N ALA A 82 4.92 -1.33 -5.14
CA ALA A 82 5.74 -2.46 -4.70
C ALA A 82 5.94 -2.54 -3.18
N VAL A 83 5.75 -1.45 -2.42
CA VAL A 83 5.80 -1.50 -0.95
C VAL A 83 4.76 -2.48 -0.39
N ALA A 84 3.55 -2.55 -0.97
CA ALA A 84 2.46 -3.38 -0.44
C ALA A 84 2.77 -4.90 -0.43
N PRO A 85 3.22 -5.54 -1.52
CA PRO A 85 3.59 -6.94 -1.48
C PRO A 85 4.80 -7.22 -0.59
N TYR A 86 5.79 -6.32 -0.51
CA TYR A 86 6.93 -6.53 0.39
C TYR A 86 6.55 -6.39 1.87
N LEU A 87 5.57 -5.53 2.20
CA LEU A 87 4.95 -5.50 3.54
C LEU A 87 4.30 -6.84 3.87
N CYS A 88 3.62 -7.50 2.92
CA CYS A 88 3.05 -8.84 3.14
C CYS A 88 4.13 -9.91 3.43
N LEU A 89 5.36 -9.69 2.93
CA LEU A 89 6.50 -10.57 3.22
C LEU A 89 7.13 -10.29 4.60
N GLN A 90 6.77 -9.19 5.26
CA GLN A 90 7.13 -8.95 6.66
C GLN A 90 6.14 -9.64 7.61
N GLU A 91 6.53 -9.81 8.88
CA GLU A 91 5.63 -10.24 9.95
C GLU A 91 4.95 -9.01 10.55
N ILE A 92 3.95 -8.49 9.84
CA ILE A 92 3.15 -7.35 10.32
C ILE A 92 1.98 -7.91 11.13
N ASP A 93 1.90 -7.51 12.40
CA ASP A 93 0.75 -7.79 13.24
C ASP A 93 -0.40 -6.84 12.87
N LEU A 94 -1.32 -7.33 12.03
CA LEU A 94 -2.53 -6.64 11.63
C LEU A 94 -3.69 -7.30 12.34
N ALA A 95 -4.40 -6.55 13.19
CA ALA A 95 -5.55 -7.13 13.88
C ALA A 95 -6.62 -7.57 12.88
N LYS A 96 -7.34 -8.66 13.19
CA LYS A 96 -8.38 -9.20 12.32
C LYS A 96 -9.38 -8.11 11.90
N GLY A 97 -9.62 -8.01 10.60
CA GLY A 97 -10.54 -7.04 10.02
C GLY A 97 -9.96 -5.63 9.83
N GLU A 98 -8.75 -5.34 10.33
CA GLU A 98 -8.08 -4.07 10.03
C GLU A 98 -7.64 -3.97 8.57
N TYR A 99 -7.56 -2.73 8.10
CA TYR A 99 -7.08 -2.39 6.78
C TYR A 99 -5.78 -1.61 6.93
N LEU A 100 -4.76 -2.03 6.21
CA LEU A 100 -3.55 -1.23 6.05
C LEU A 100 -3.39 -0.85 4.59
N THR A 101 -3.83 0.36 4.24
CA THR A 101 -3.80 0.85 2.86
C THR A 101 -2.44 1.45 2.54
N VAL A 102 -1.79 1.02 1.46
CA VAL A 102 -0.57 1.64 0.97
C VAL A 102 -0.97 2.79 0.06
N VAL A 103 -0.62 4.02 0.45
CA VAL A 103 -0.93 5.21 -0.36
C VAL A 103 0.00 5.24 -1.54
N SER A 104 -0.53 5.18 -2.76
CA SER A 104 0.23 5.33 -3.99
C SER A 104 -0.14 6.62 -4.71
N SER A 105 0.74 7.08 -5.59
CA SER A 105 0.37 8.10 -6.58
C SER A 105 -0.80 7.60 -7.45
N PRO A 106 -1.64 8.51 -7.99
CA PRO A 106 -2.73 8.12 -8.89
C PRO A 106 -2.24 7.26 -10.06
N LEU A 107 -2.87 6.09 -10.24
CA LEU A 107 -2.42 5.09 -11.23
C LEU A 107 -3.06 5.26 -12.62
N SER A 108 -4.26 5.83 -12.66
CA SER A 108 -5.06 6.04 -13.87
C SER A 108 -6.16 7.08 -13.61
N ASN A 109 -6.62 7.76 -14.65
CA ASN A 109 -7.80 8.64 -14.61
C ASN A 109 -9.13 7.89 -14.77
N ASP A 110 -9.08 6.61 -15.16
CA ASP A 110 -10.26 5.77 -15.27
C ASP A 110 -10.78 5.36 -13.88
N LYS A 111 -12.02 5.72 -13.57
CA LYS A 111 -12.70 5.39 -12.30
C LYS A 111 -12.93 3.90 -12.11
N ALA A 112 -12.97 3.13 -13.21
CA ALA A 112 -13.05 1.67 -13.17
C ALA A 112 -11.67 1.03 -12.96
N TYR A 113 -10.57 1.78 -12.96
CA TYR A 113 -9.24 1.22 -12.73
C TYR A 113 -8.93 1.12 -11.22
N PRO A 114 -8.22 0.08 -10.75
CA PRO A 114 -7.77 0.00 -9.36
C PRO A 114 -6.95 1.24 -8.95
N ARG A 115 -7.22 1.78 -7.76
CA ARG A 115 -6.56 2.99 -7.23
C ARG A 115 -5.28 2.69 -6.44
N GLY A 116 -5.12 1.46 -5.96
CA GLY A 116 -3.96 1.06 -5.17
C GLY A 116 -4.15 -0.29 -4.49
N LEU A 117 -3.28 -0.59 -3.52
CA LEU A 117 -3.25 -1.86 -2.78
C LEU A 117 -3.42 -1.64 -1.27
N TYR A 118 -4.00 -2.63 -0.59
CA TYR A 118 -4.09 -2.68 0.86
C TYR A 118 -3.95 -4.11 1.37
N LEU A 119 -3.47 -4.22 2.60
CA LEU A 119 -3.34 -5.48 3.34
C LEU A 119 -4.59 -5.66 4.21
N ARG A 120 -5.02 -6.91 4.36
CA ARG A 120 -6.15 -7.26 5.21
C ARG A 120 -6.00 -8.67 5.75
N ASP A 121 -6.17 -8.82 7.05
CA ASP A 121 -6.31 -10.13 7.68
C ASP A 121 -7.79 -10.45 7.90
N LEU A 122 -8.20 -11.62 7.42
CA LEU A 122 -9.58 -12.13 7.44
C LEU A 122 -9.59 -13.56 7.97
N ASP A 123 -10.78 -14.06 8.32
CA ASP A 123 -10.92 -15.43 8.81
C ASP A 123 -10.52 -16.50 7.77
N ASP A 124 -10.57 -16.17 6.48
CA ASP A 124 -10.12 -17.02 5.37
C ASP A 124 -8.64 -16.83 5.01
N GLY A 125 -7.90 -16.00 5.75
CA GLY A 125 -6.46 -15.81 5.64
C GLY A 125 -6.03 -14.37 5.35
N PHE A 126 -4.75 -14.23 5.01
CA PHE A 126 -4.12 -12.93 4.78
C PHE A 126 -4.20 -12.52 3.30
N TRP A 127 -4.59 -11.27 3.05
CA TRP A 127 -4.85 -10.78 1.71
C TRP A 127 -4.05 -9.53 1.35
N LEU A 128 -3.55 -9.52 0.11
CA LEU A 128 -3.16 -8.31 -0.61
C LEU A 128 -4.25 -8.00 -1.64
N ARG A 129 -4.96 -6.89 -1.46
CA ARG A 129 -6.13 -6.55 -2.30
C ARG A 129 -5.93 -5.24 -3.00
N GLY A 130 -6.30 -5.20 -4.27
CA GLY A 130 -6.57 -3.97 -4.99
C GLY A 130 -7.93 -3.42 -4.60
N PHE A 131 -8.06 -2.09 -4.57
CA PHE A 131 -9.33 -1.40 -4.35
C PHE A 131 -9.63 -0.42 -5.47
N ARG A 132 -10.92 -0.10 -5.62
CA ARG A 132 -11.41 1.01 -6.42
C ARG A 132 -12.12 1.96 -5.47
N CYS A 133 -11.93 3.24 -5.69
CA CYS A 133 -12.70 4.28 -5.01
C CYS A 133 -12.83 5.47 -5.96
N SER A 134 -13.98 6.13 -5.88
CA SER A 134 -14.15 7.44 -6.46
C SER A 134 -13.35 8.48 -5.67
N ASP A 135 -13.14 9.66 -6.26
CA ASP A 135 -12.32 10.71 -5.65
C ASP A 135 -13.00 11.34 -4.43
N ASP A 136 -14.33 11.24 -4.35
CA ASP A 136 -15.17 11.65 -3.22
C ASP A 136 -15.35 10.55 -2.15
N CYS A 137 -14.67 9.40 -2.28
CA CYS A 137 -14.76 8.33 -1.30
C CYS A 137 -14.06 8.73 0.00
N ILE A 138 -14.85 8.90 1.06
CA ILE A 138 -14.37 9.26 2.40
C ILE A 138 -13.97 7.99 3.15
N PHE A 139 -12.71 7.93 3.57
CA PHE A 139 -12.21 6.91 4.48
C PHE A 139 -12.42 7.32 5.94
N PRO A 140 -12.80 6.39 6.83
CA PRO A 140 -13.08 6.72 8.22
C PRO A 140 -11.82 7.20 8.95
N PRO A 141 -11.97 8.03 9.99
CA PRO A 141 -10.85 8.69 10.66
C PRO A 141 -9.86 7.73 11.33
N SER A 142 -10.26 6.48 11.58
CA SER A 142 -9.43 5.42 12.16
C SER A 142 -8.70 4.55 11.13
N LYS A 143 -8.95 4.72 9.82
CA LYS A 143 -8.34 3.87 8.79
C LYS A 143 -6.85 4.14 8.71
N LYS A 144 -6.05 3.06 8.69
CA LYS A 144 -4.58 3.14 8.65
C LYS A 144 -4.06 3.21 7.21
N PHE A 145 -3.16 4.14 6.99
CA PHE A 145 -2.49 4.40 5.72
C PHE A 145 -0.98 4.39 5.89
N VAL A 146 -0.28 3.75 4.97
CA VAL A 146 1.19 3.70 4.92
C VAL A 146 1.69 4.79 3.99
N PHE A 147 2.67 5.55 4.47
CA PHE A 147 3.39 6.57 3.73
C PHE A 147 4.90 6.33 3.83
N VAL A 148 5.66 6.87 2.87
CA VAL A 148 7.11 6.97 2.97
C VAL A 148 7.44 8.25 3.76
N SER A 149 8.22 8.11 4.82
CA SER A 149 8.80 9.25 5.54
C SER A 149 10.21 9.59 5.06
N GLU A 150 10.96 8.58 4.63
CA GLU A 150 12.31 8.76 4.12
C GLU A 150 12.67 7.59 3.19
N ILE A 151 13.44 7.88 2.16
CA ILE A 151 14.10 6.86 1.33
C ILE A 151 15.56 6.86 1.75
N ALA A 152 16.07 5.73 2.22
CA ALA A 152 17.47 5.65 2.59
C ALA A 152 18.32 5.84 1.33
N LYS A 153 19.29 6.77 1.40
CA LYS A 153 20.30 6.91 0.35
C LYS A 153 21.17 5.65 0.34
N GLU A 154 21.43 5.11 -0.84
CA GLU A 154 22.48 4.11 -1.01
C GLU A 154 23.80 4.74 -0.55
N CYS A 155 24.49 4.08 0.40
CA CYS A 155 25.82 4.48 0.84
C CYS A 155 26.87 4.02 -0.16
#